data_AF-A0AAD5ALZ3-F1
#
_entry.id   AF-A0AAD5ALZ3-F1
#
_cell.length_a   1.000
_cell.length_b   1.000
_cell.length_c   1.000
_cell.angle_alpha   90.00
_cell.angle_beta   90.00
_cell.angle_gamma   90.00
#
_symmetry.space_group_name_H-M   'P 1'
#
loop_
_entity.id
_entity.type
_entity.pdbx_description
1 polymer ?
#
loop_
_entity_poly.entity_id
_entity_poly.type
_entity_poly.pdbx_seq_one_letter_code
_entity_poly.pdbx_strand_id
1 'polypeptide(L)'
;PQVVSVKEQQQAVMDRLQDECVALEQELSTAGLEERLHAATAEEYVGVLEQIPKEILTAQCPYPEAKESIIRAFINLSEKYSERLEAARSRLLGLDRNCGWNGEDHLRFLHIVGQYSPELRNHRGLYMDMLQRILPHISRAELNVHERTWDWYRFSMEHERQLLESWHREQTFLQLRTLQLLEDARVIYDEEQSLQSDRVHQQHICAQLRLKMQQWREQQEEVAQMEAAVAEYWQEEEKERQREEQKKEHARRTRQKQQCVNTGDGINTSRNWKRLRKIDRDRKSERERESDRLVQFRENLLQHRKQEQQAKERLKQREDEEREERLQTLRNQVAIVADADPERMMGHTESWRTHQQPDKEEFILQRPLYHINTYTDTQIVSDPRVRVEQALRNAGLHQTHYARALLSEIPPLKPPRRDTESTAFKS
;
A
#
# COMPACT_ATOMS: atom_id res chain seq x y z
N PRO A 1 0.32 -85.00 -40.65
CA PRO A 1 -0.21 -83.88 -41.47
C PRO A 1 -0.42 -82.57 -40.67
N GLN A 2 -1.16 -82.57 -39.57
CA GLN A 2 -1.49 -81.35 -38.80
C GLN A 2 -0.27 -80.68 -38.15
N VAL A 3 0.66 -81.45 -37.58
CA VAL A 3 1.88 -80.91 -36.92
C VAL A 3 2.84 -80.25 -37.90
N VAL A 4 2.89 -80.72 -39.15
CA VAL A 4 3.74 -80.14 -40.20
C VAL A 4 3.17 -78.80 -40.66
N SER A 5 1.85 -78.72 -40.84
CA SER A 5 1.15 -77.48 -41.19
C SER A 5 1.27 -76.41 -40.11
N VAL A 6 1.21 -76.78 -38.82
CA VAL A 6 1.41 -75.82 -37.71
C VAL A 6 2.86 -75.31 -37.68
N LYS A 7 3.85 -76.17 -37.95
CA LYS A 7 5.26 -75.74 -38.06
C LYS A 7 5.50 -74.80 -39.25
N GLU A 8 4.89 -75.08 -40.40
CA GLU A 8 4.97 -74.21 -41.58
C GLU A 8 4.31 -72.85 -41.32
N GLN A 9 3.19 -72.81 -40.61
CA GLN A 9 2.55 -71.56 -40.21
C GLN A 9 3.39 -70.77 -39.20
N GLN A 10 4.01 -71.46 -38.22
CA GLN A 10 4.93 -70.81 -37.28
C GLN A 10 6.16 -70.24 -37.99
N GLN A 11 6.74 -70.99 -38.93
CA GLN A 11 7.86 -70.53 -39.73
C GLN A 11 7.48 -69.27 -40.54
N ALA A 12 6.32 -69.30 -41.21
CA ALA A 12 5.84 -68.14 -41.99
C ALA A 12 5.56 -66.91 -41.13
N VAL A 13 5.14 -67.08 -39.87
CA VAL A 13 4.97 -65.96 -38.92
C VAL A 13 6.32 -65.42 -38.45
N MET A 14 7.28 -66.31 -38.15
CA MET A 14 8.63 -65.91 -37.75
C MET A 14 9.35 -65.17 -38.87
N ASP A 15 9.23 -65.63 -40.12
CA ASP A 15 9.83 -64.98 -41.29
C ASP A 15 9.25 -63.57 -41.50
N ARG A 16 7.93 -63.40 -41.36
CA ARG A 16 7.29 -62.07 -41.43
C ARG A 16 7.73 -61.13 -40.30
N LEU A 17 7.85 -61.64 -39.08
CA LEU A 17 8.33 -60.84 -37.95
C LEU A 17 9.80 -60.43 -38.15
N GLN A 18 10.62 -61.32 -38.73
CA GLN A 18 12.00 -61.03 -39.07
C GLN A 18 12.07 -59.89 -40.10
N ASP A 19 11.23 -59.93 -41.13
CA ASP A 19 11.15 -58.89 -42.17
C ASP A 19 10.68 -57.54 -41.57
N GLU A 20 9.69 -57.56 -40.67
CA GLU A 20 9.21 -56.36 -39.96
C GLU A 20 10.30 -55.78 -39.03
N CYS A 21 11.05 -56.62 -38.32
CA CYS A 21 12.17 -56.17 -37.50
C CYS A 21 13.26 -55.50 -38.34
N VAL A 22 13.64 -56.10 -39.47
CA VAL A 22 14.65 -55.52 -40.37
C VAL A 22 14.17 -54.19 -40.97
N ALA A 23 12.88 -54.08 -41.33
CA ALA A 23 12.30 -52.83 -41.81
C ALA A 23 12.36 -51.74 -40.73
N LEU A 24 12.00 -52.06 -39.49
CA LEU A 24 12.05 -51.12 -38.36
C LEU A 24 13.48 -50.68 -38.02
N GLU A 25 14.46 -51.58 -38.05
CA GLU A 25 15.87 -51.25 -37.84
C GLU A 25 16.41 -50.29 -38.91
N GLN A 26 15.99 -50.50 -40.17
CA GLN A 26 16.31 -49.60 -41.28
C GLN A 26 15.61 -48.25 -41.13
N GLU A 27 14.36 -48.20 -40.70
CA GLU A 27 13.64 -46.96 -40.41
C GLU A 27 14.30 -46.16 -39.28
N LEU A 28 14.72 -46.83 -38.20
CA LEU A 28 15.40 -46.18 -37.07
C LEU A 28 16.79 -45.63 -37.47
N SER A 29 17.53 -46.40 -38.28
CA SER A 29 18.85 -46.02 -38.80
C SER A 29 18.74 -44.86 -39.82
N THR A 30 17.78 -44.91 -40.75
CA THR A 30 17.54 -43.83 -41.73
C THR A 30 16.97 -42.57 -41.09
N ALA A 31 16.19 -42.72 -40.02
CA ALA A 31 15.73 -41.60 -39.20
C ALA A 31 16.87 -40.96 -38.38
N GLY A 32 18.09 -41.53 -38.39
CA GLY A 32 19.25 -40.99 -37.68
C GLY A 32 18.99 -40.76 -36.18
N LEU A 33 18.00 -41.45 -35.61
CA LEU A 33 17.52 -41.20 -34.25
C LEU A 33 18.61 -41.52 -33.23
N GLU A 34 19.46 -42.52 -33.51
CA GLU A 34 20.56 -42.91 -32.64
C GLU A 34 21.66 -41.85 -32.58
N GLU A 35 22.08 -41.27 -33.71
CA GLU A 35 23.06 -40.17 -33.72
C GLU A 35 22.48 -38.88 -33.16
N ARG A 36 21.20 -38.58 -33.41
CA ARG A 36 20.52 -37.38 -32.90
C ARG A 36 20.27 -37.44 -31.39
N LEU A 37 19.97 -38.60 -30.82
CA LEU A 37 19.78 -38.76 -29.37
C LEU A 37 21.09 -38.56 -28.58
N HIS A 38 22.25 -38.78 -29.20
CA HIS A 38 23.56 -38.67 -28.53
C HIS A 38 24.27 -37.34 -28.79
N ALA A 39 24.23 -36.81 -30.01
CA ALA A 39 24.88 -35.54 -30.35
C ALA A 39 24.05 -34.32 -29.95
N ALA A 40 22.72 -34.35 -30.15
CA ALA A 40 21.86 -33.20 -29.85
C ALA A 40 21.77 -32.92 -28.34
N THR A 41 21.78 -33.94 -27.48
CA THR A 41 21.62 -33.73 -26.02
C THR A 41 22.88 -33.21 -25.34
N ALA A 42 24.07 -33.36 -25.94
CA ALA A 42 25.30 -33.02 -25.26
C ALA A 42 25.81 -31.61 -25.63
N GLU A 43 25.77 -31.25 -26.91
CA GLU A 43 26.28 -29.98 -27.43
C GLU A 43 25.24 -28.85 -27.39
N GLU A 44 23.95 -29.13 -27.64
CA GLU A 44 22.90 -28.10 -27.50
C GLU A 44 22.77 -27.62 -26.04
N TYR A 45 22.93 -28.51 -25.06
CA TYR A 45 22.81 -28.14 -23.65
C TYR A 45 23.97 -27.28 -23.16
N VAL A 46 25.19 -27.48 -23.67
CA VAL A 46 26.36 -26.64 -23.33
C VAL A 46 26.18 -25.21 -23.85
N GLY A 47 25.68 -25.05 -25.08
CA GLY A 47 25.37 -23.73 -25.63
C GLY A 47 24.22 -23.00 -24.90
N VAL A 48 23.28 -23.75 -24.30
CA VAL A 48 22.16 -23.18 -23.50
C VAL A 48 22.58 -22.92 -22.04
N LEU A 49 23.53 -23.70 -21.50
CA LEU A 49 24.13 -23.51 -20.18
C LEU A 49 24.75 -22.13 -20.03
N GLU A 50 25.38 -21.59 -21.07
CA GLU A 50 26.09 -20.31 -21.05
C GLU A 50 25.20 -19.08 -21.29
N GLN A 51 23.92 -19.28 -21.63
CA GLN A 51 23.06 -18.17 -22.02
C GLN A 51 22.33 -17.55 -20.82
N ILE A 52 22.69 -16.29 -20.52
CA ILE A 52 21.89 -15.44 -19.63
C ILE A 52 20.55 -15.16 -20.34
N PRO A 53 19.40 -15.35 -19.65
CA PRO A 53 18.10 -15.04 -20.23
C PRO A 53 18.02 -13.60 -20.77
N LYS A 54 17.53 -13.45 -22.01
CA LYS A 54 17.46 -12.15 -22.71
C LYS A 54 16.61 -11.15 -21.95
N GLU A 55 15.59 -11.63 -21.25
CA GLU A 55 14.68 -10.87 -20.41
C GLU A 55 15.44 -10.11 -19.32
N ILE A 56 16.50 -10.71 -18.76
CA ILE A 56 17.31 -10.13 -17.68
C ILE A 56 18.31 -9.11 -18.24
N LEU A 57 18.86 -9.37 -19.41
CA LEU A 57 19.77 -8.43 -20.09
C LEU A 57 19.05 -7.15 -20.51
N THR A 58 17.85 -7.31 -21.08
CA THR A 58 17.00 -6.21 -21.55
C THR A 58 16.27 -5.47 -20.43
N ALA A 59 16.11 -6.11 -19.25
CA ALA A 59 15.51 -5.45 -18.11
C ALA A 59 16.31 -4.20 -17.68
N GLN A 60 15.59 -3.08 -17.61
CA GLN A 60 16.04 -1.86 -16.96
C GLN A 60 16.09 -2.11 -15.45
N CYS A 61 17.23 -1.88 -14.82
CA CYS A 61 17.41 -2.00 -13.38
C CYS A 61 17.93 -0.65 -12.87
N PRO A 62 17.26 -0.02 -11.89
CA PRO A 62 17.71 1.26 -11.33
C PRO A 62 19.05 1.15 -10.59
N TYR A 63 19.38 -0.04 -10.08
CA TYR A 63 20.58 -0.31 -9.30
C TYR A 63 21.60 -1.14 -10.10
N PRO A 64 22.70 -0.54 -10.60
CA PRO A 64 23.65 -1.24 -11.47
C PRO A 64 24.39 -2.38 -10.74
N GLU A 65 24.73 -2.18 -9.46
CA GLU A 65 25.41 -3.19 -8.64
C GLU A 65 24.56 -4.46 -8.47
N ALA A 66 23.24 -4.30 -8.32
CA ALA A 66 22.31 -5.42 -8.24
C ALA A 66 22.24 -6.18 -9.57
N LYS A 67 22.22 -5.47 -10.71
CA LYS A 67 22.25 -6.10 -12.04
C LYS A 67 23.53 -6.89 -12.28
N GLU A 68 24.68 -6.37 -11.88
CA GLU A 68 25.95 -7.11 -11.95
C GLU A 68 25.94 -8.36 -11.06
N SER A 69 25.41 -8.25 -9.84
CA SER A 69 25.29 -9.39 -8.93
C SER A 69 24.43 -10.51 -9.52
N ILE A 70 23.31 -10.16 -10.16
CA ILE A 70 22.43 -11.11 -10.85
C ILE A 70 23.18 -11.81 -12.00
N ILE A 71 23.87 -11.04 -12.85
CA ILE A 71 24.65 -11.59 -13.96
C ILE A 71 25.71 -12.57 -13.45
N ARG A 72 26.45 -12.20 -12.41
CA ARG A 72 27.44 -13.09 -11.78
C ARG A 72 26.81 -14.36 -11.22
N ALA A 73 25.60 -14.28 -10.66
CA ALA A 73 24.90 -15.47 -10.15
C ALA A 73 24.56 -16.47 -11.27
N PHE A 74 24.16 -16.00 -12.46
CA PHE A 74 23.95 -16.87 -13.62
C PHE A 74 25.24 -17.51 -14.12
N ILE A 75 26.32 -16.72 -14.23
CA ILE A 75 27.64 -17.22 -14.65
C ILE A 75 28.15 -18.29 -13.67
N ASN A 76 28.06 -18.03 -12.36
CA ASN A 76 28.47 -19.00 -11.35
C ASN A 76 27.63 -20.29 -11.40
N LEU A 77 26.32 -20.18 -11.71
CA LEU A 77 25.45 -21.34 -11.88
C LEU A 77 25.89 -22.16 -13.10
N SER A 78 26.14 -21.51 -14.24
CA SER A 78 26.57 -22.18 -15.46
C SER A 78 27.92 -22.86 -15.29
N GLU A 79 28.91 -22.18 -14.67
CA GLU A 79 30.24 -22.74 -14.38
C GLU A 79 30.16 -23.95 -13.44
N LYS A 80 29.38 -23.85 -12.35
CA LYS A 80 29.17 -24.96 -11.41
C LYS A 80 28.62 -26.20 -12.11
N TYR A 81 27.69 -26.05 -13.04
CA TYR A 81 27.06 -27.16 -13.73
C TYR A 81 27.88 -27.67 -14.92
N SER A 82 28.60 -26.81 -15.63
CA SER A 82 29.51 -27.23 -16.69
C SER A 82 30.63 -28.11 -16.12
N GLU A 83 31.29 -27.71 -15.03
CA GLU A 83 32.32 -28.51 -14.36
C GLU A 83 31.80 -29.88 -13.91
N ARG A 84 30.58 -29.92 -13.36
CA ARG A 84 29.94 -31.18 -12.92
C ARG A 84 29.59 -32.09 -14.08
N LEU A 85 29.10 -31.52 -15.18
CA LEU A 85 28.77 -32.26 -16.39
C LEU A 85 30.03 -32.78 -17.08
N GLU A 86 31.10 -32.00 -17.15
CA GLU A 86 32.40 -32.47 -17.64
C GLU A 86 32.95 -33.62 -16.79
N ALA A 87 32.84 -33.51 -15.46
CA ALA A 87 33.21 -34.60 -14.55
C ALA A 87 32.34 -35.86 -14.73
N ALA A 88 31.07 -35.72 -15.08
CA ALA A 88 30.19 -36.85 -15.38
C ALA A 88 30.52 -37.46 -16.76
N ARG A 89 30.71 -36.63 -17.79
CA ARG A 89 31.04 -37.05 -19.15
C ARG A 89 32.42 -37.69 -19.27
N SER A 90 33.40 -37.19 -18.52
CA SER A 90 34.73 -37.82 -18.43
C SER A 90 34.69 -39.23 -17.85
N ARG A 91 33.67 -39.58 -17.06
CA ARG A 91 33.43 -40.97 -16.61
C ARG A 91 32.81 -41.82 -17.72
N LEU A 92 32.03 -41.23 -18.62
CA LEU A 92 31.47 -41.93 -19.78
C LEU A 92 32.49 -42.08 -20.92
N LEU A 93 33.52 -41.23 -20.97
CA LEU A 93 34.59 -41.28 -21.96
C LEU A 93 35.29 -42.65 -21.95
N GLY A 94 35.17 -43.37 -23.07
CA GLY A 94 35.75 -44.71 -23.26
C GLY A 94 34.80 -45.87 -22.96
N LEU A 95 33.59 -45.61 -22.47
CA LEU A 95 32.50 -46.58 -22.44
C LEU A 95 31.58 -46.38 -23.64
N ASP A 96 31.43 -47.42 -24.45
CA ASP A 96 30.37 -47.47 -25.45
C ASP A 96 29.04 -47.88 -24.79
N ARG A 97 27.91 -47.59 -25.45
CA ARG A 97 26.55 -48.06 -25.13
C ARG A 97 26.53 -49.57 -24.88
N ASN A 98 27.33 -50.32 -25.64
CA ASN A 98 27.43 -51.77 -25.51
C ASN A 98 28.57 -52.22 -24.57
N CYS A 99 29.28 -51.30 -23.91
CA CYS A 99 30.41 -51.57 -23.01
C CYS A 99 31.52 -52.44 -23.65
N GLY A 100 31.74 -52.31 -24.96
CA GLY A 100 32.73 -53.07 -25.72
C GLY A 100 32.30 -54.48 -26.12
N TRP A 101 31.06 -54.88 -25.83
CA TRP A 101 30.47 -56.12 -26.35
C TRP A 101 29.87 -55.90 -27.74
N ASN A 102 29.65 -57.00 -28.47
CA ASN A 102 28.84 -56.93 -29.69
C ASN A 102 27.39 -56.53 -29.35
N GLY A 103 26.69 -55.91 -30.29
CA GLY A 103 25.31 -55.48 -30.06
C GLY A 103 24.38 -56.65 -29.73
N GLU A 104 24.55 -57.80 -30.40
CA GLU A 104 23.69 -58.98 -30.21
C GLU A 104 23.83 -59.61 -28.82
N ASP A 105 25.04 -59.84 -28.30
CA ASP A 105 25.23 -60.43 -26.97
C ASP A 105 24.93 -59.43 -25.87
N HIS A 106 25.16 -58.13 -26.10
CA HIS A 106 24.70 -57.08 -25.20
C HIS A 106 23.17 -57.04 -25.10
N LEU A 107 22.46 -57.12 -26.24
CA LEU A 107 21.00 -57.17 -26.27
C LEU A 107 20.45 -58.44 -25.61
N ARG A 108 21.06 -59.61 -25.87
CA ARG A 108 20.72 -60.86 -25.17
C ARG A 108 20.94 -60.72 -23.67
N PHE A 109 22.05 -60.09 -23.26
CA PHE A 109 22.33 -59.80 -21.85
C PHE A 109 21.22 -58.94 -21.23
N LEU A 110 20.88 -57.81 -21.84
CA LEU A 110 19.82 -56.91 -21.35
C LEU A 110 18.46 -57.61 -21.29
N HIS A 111 18.11 -58.38 -22.33
CA HIS A 111 16.85 -59.11 -22.39
C HIS A 111 16.75 -60.14 -21.26
N ILE A 112 17.79 -60.93 -21.04
CA ILE A 112 17.82 -61.94 -19.98
C ILE A 112 17.76 -61.28 -18.62
N VAL A 113 18.53 -60.22 -18.35
CA VAL A 113 18.48 -59.50 -17.08
C VAL A 113 17.08 -58.92 -16.81
N GLY A 114 16.42 -58.38 -17.85
CA GLY A 114 15.07 -57.81 -17.75
C GLY A 114 13.94 -58.84 -17.57
N GLN A 115 14.14 -60.10 -17.96
CA GLN A 115 13.14 -61.16 -17.78
C GLN A 115 12.96 -61.59 -16.31
N TYR A 116 13.97 -61.39 -15.47
CA TYR A 116 13.90 -61.76 -14.05
C TYR A 116 13.49 -60.55 -13.21
N SER A 117 12.44 -60.71 -12.41
CA SER A 117 11.96 -59.65 -11.50
C SER A 117 12.99 -59.37 -10.39
N PRO A 118 13.30 -58.09 -10.08
CA PRO A 118 14.24 -57.72 -9.03
C PRO A 118 13.81 -58.15 -7.62
N GLU A 119 12.54 -58.52 -7.44
CA GLU A 119 11.97 -58.98 -6.16
C GLU A 119 12.29 -60.46 -5.85
N LEU A 120 12.83 -61.20 -6.82
CA LEU A 120 13.18 -62.61 -6.65
C LEU A 120 14.37 -62.79 -5.70
N ARG A 121 14.27 -63.76 -4.78
CA ARG A 121 15.42 -64.19 -3.97
C ARG A 121 16.51 -64.75 -4.90
N ASN A 122 17.75 -64.32 -4.71
CA ASN A 122 18.88 -64.66 -5.57
C ASN A 122 18.70 -64.29 -7.05
N HIS A 123 17.98 -63.20 -7.35
CA HIS A 123 17.82 -62.66 -8.71
C HIS A 123 19.11 -62.69 -9.54
N ARG A 124 20.20 -62.16 -8.97
CA ARG A 124 21.53 -62.15 -9.59
C ARG A 124 22.08 -63.53 -9.93
N GLY A 125 21.88 -64.52 -9.06
CA GLY A 125 22.32 -65.88 -9.34
C GLY A 125 21.55 -66.48 -10.52
N LEU A 126 20.22 -66.31 -10.52
CA LEU A 126 19.32 -66.92 -11.50
C LEU A 126 19.58 -66.44 -12.93
N TYR A 127 19.67 -65.11 -13.13
CA TYR A 127 19.93 -64.60 -14.46
C TYR A 127 21.39 -64.86 -14.89
N MET A 128 22.37 -64.87 -13.96
CA MET A 128 23.76 -65.19 -14.30
C MET A 128 23.93 -66.62 -14.78
N ASP A 129 23.25 -67.58 -14.14
CA ASP A 129 23.29 -68.98 -14.56
C ASP A 129 22.58 -69.16 -15.91
N MET A 130 21.52 -68.39 -16.18
CA MET A 130 20.86 -68.35 -17.48
C MET A 130 21.74 -67.75 -18.57
N LEU A 131 22.45 -66.65 -18.27
CA LEU A 131 23.39 -65.99 -19.19
C LEU A 131 24.51 -66.94 -19.60
N GLN A 132 25.06 -67.73 -18.67
CA GLN A 132 26.07 -68.74 -18.99
C GLN A 132 25.57 -69.85 -19.92
N ARG A 133 24.27 -70.16 -19.86
CA ARG A 133 23.66 -71.17 -20.73
C ARG A 133 23.39 -70.62 -22.14
N ILE A 134 23.03 -69.34 -22.25
CA ILE A 134 22.67 -68.70 -23.53
C ILE A 134 23.91 -68.13 -24.24
N LEU A 135 24.94 -67.73 -23.49
CA LEU A 135 26.21 -67.19 -24.00
C LEU A 135 27.37 -68.12 -23.58
N PRO A 136 27.47 -69.33 -24.16
CA PRO A 136 28.48 -70.32 -23.76
C PRO A 136 29.91 -69.91 -24.13
N HIS A 137 30.07 -68.96 -25.06
CA HIS A 137 31.37 -68.43 -25.48
C HIS A 137 31.95 -67.39 -24.52
N ILE A 138 31.17 -66.93 -23.52
CA ILE A 138 31.59 -65.91 -22.56
C ILE A 138 31.77 -66.52 -21.17
N SER A 139 32.90 -66.24 -20.54
CA SER A 139 33.18 -66.74 -19.20
C SER A 139 32.34 -66.05 -18.12
N ARG A 140 32.16 -66.71 -16.96
CA ARG A 140 31.52 -66.08 -15.79
C ARG A 140 32.24 -64.80 -15.37
N ALA A 141 33.57 -64.77 -15.48
CA ALA A 141 34.37 -63.63 -15.07
C ALA A 141 34.09 -62.42 -15.97
N GLU A 142 34.05 -62.63 -17.29
CA GLU A 142 33.70 -61.59 -18.28
C GLU A 142 32.26 -61.09 -18.10
N LEU A 143 31.29 -61.97 -17.83
CA LEU A 143 29.92 -61.57 -17.50
C LEU A 143 29.85 -60.67 -16.26
N ASN A 144 30.61 -60.97 -15.21
CA ASN A 144 30.66 -60.13 -14.00
C ASN A 144 31.34 -58.78 -14.27
N VAL A 145 32.37 -58.74 -15.13
CA VAL A 145 33.03 -57.48 -15.53
C VAL A 145 32.04 -56.63 -16.32
N HIS A 146 31.33 -57.24 -17.27
CA HIS A 146 30.33 -56.57 -18.10
C HIS A 146 29.16 -56.02 -17.30
N GLU A 147 28.63 -56.78 -16.34
CA GLU A 147 27.59 -56.31 -15.41
C GLU A 147 28.04 -55.04 -14.68
N ARG A 148 29.27 -55.04 -14.16
CA ARG A 148 29.83 -53.88 -13.44
C ARG A 148 30.03 -52.68 -14.35
N THR A 149 30.56 -52.87 -15.56
CA THR A 149 30.75 -51.77 -16.52
C THR A 149 29.41 -51.23 -17.00
N TRP A 150 28.41 -52.09 -17.20
CA TRP A 150 27.05 -51.69 -17.56
C TRP A 150 26.35 -50.93 -16.42
N ASP A 151 26.44 -51.42 -15.19
CA ASP A 151 25.91 -50.70 -14.03
C ASP A 151 26.58 -49.34 -13.86
N TRP A 152 27.89 -49.26 -14.08
CA TRP A 152 28.64 -48.01 -14.01
C TRP A 152 28.27 -47.04 -15.15
N TYR A 153 28.09 -47.55 -16.37
CA TYR A 153 27.60 -46.78 -17.52
C TYR A 153 26.19 -46.22 -17.24
N ARG A 154 25.25 -47.08 -16.85
CA ARG A 154 23.86 -46.70 -16.53
C ARG A 154 23.82 -45.67 -15.40
N PHE A 155 24.59 -45.88 -14.33
CA PHE A 155 24.68 -44.93 -13.24
C PHE A 155 25.22 -43.57 -13.71
N SER A 156 26.26 -43.57 -14.54
CA SER A 156 26.87 -42.33 -15.03
C SER A 156 25.94 -41.57 -15.99
N MET A 157 25.21 -42.29 -16.86
CA MET A 157 24.16 -41.73 -17.72
C MET A 157 23.01 -41.14 -16.90
N GLU A 158 22.50 -41.87 -15.91
CA GLU A 158 21.44 -41.38 -15.02
C GLU A 158 21.90 -40.17 -14.20
N HIS A 159 23.17 -40.16 -13.78
CA HIS A 159 23.77 -39.02 -13.09
C HIS A 159 23.85 -37.78 -13.99
N GLU A 160 24.29 -37.91 -15.24
CA GLU A 160 24.28 -36.80 -16.21
C GLU A 160 22.87 -36.27 -16.43
N ARG A 161 21.88 -37.16 -16.62
CA ARG A 161 20.47 -36.81 -16.77
C ARG A 161 19.95 -36.01 -15.58
N GLN A 162 20.24 -36.48 -14.36
CA GLN A 162 19.85 -35.78 -13.13
C GLN A 162 20.54 -34.42 -12.98
N LEU A 163 21.81 -34.30 -13.38
CA LEU A 163 22.52 -33.03 -13.38
C LEU A 163 21.86 -32.02 -14.32
N LEU A 164 21.50 -32.42 -15.54
CA LEU A 164 20.80 -31.57 -16.50
C LEU A 164 19.42 -31.14 -15.99
N GLU A 165 18.65 -32.08 -15.41
CA GLU A 165 17.36 -31.74 -14.80
C GLU A 165 17.51 -30.75 -13.63
N SER A 166 18.52 -30.96 -12.78
CA SER A 166 18.78 -30.09 -11.63
C SER A 166 19.23 -28.69 -12.06
N TRP A 167 20.07 -28.59 -13.10
CA TRP A 167 20.45 -27.33 -13.70
C TRP A 167 19.23 -26.59 -14.24
N HIS A 168 18.37 -27.25 -15.02
CA HIS A 168 17.19 -26.61 -15.59
C HIS A 168 16.25 -26.09 -14.50
N ARG A 169 16.06 -26.85 -13.42
CA ARG A 169 15.27 -26.41 -12.25
C ARG A 169 15.92 -25.23 -11.52
N GLU A 170 17.23 -25.24 -11.29
CA GLU A 170 17.92 -24.13 -10.63
C GLU A 170 17.95 -22.88 -11.51
N GLN A 171 18.13 -23.02 -12.83
CA GLN A 171 18.13 -21.91 -13.79
C GLN A 171 16.75 -21.25 -13.88
N THR A 172 15.68 -22.04 -14.00
CA THR A 172 14.30 -21.53 -14.02
C THR A 172 13.92 -20.86 -12.70
N PHE A 173 14.32 -21.44 -11.57
CA PHE A 173 14.14 -20.81 -10.25
C PHE A 173 14.88 -19.47 -10.16
N LEU A 174 16.15 -19.42 -10.55
CA LEU A 174 16.96 -18.20 -10.53
C LEU A 174 16.36 -17.14 -11.46
N GLN A 175 15.89 -17.52 -12.64
CA GLN A 175 15.21 -16.62 -13.58
C GLN A 175 13.93 -16.02 -12.98
N LEU A 176 13.04 -16.84 -12.41
CA LEU A 176 11.83 -16.34 -11.78
C LEU A 176 12.14 -15.40 -10.61
N ARG A 177 13.09 -15.79 -9.76
CA ARG A 177 13.50 -14.98 -8.61
C ARG A 177 14.12 -13.64 -9.00
N THR A 178 14.92 -13.63 -10.06
CA THR A 178 15.60 -12.42 -10.54
C THR A 178 14.63 -11.47 -11.23
N LEU A 179 13.67 -11.99 -12.00
CA LEU A 179 12.60 -11.16 -12.56
C LEU A 179 11.76 -10.49 -11.46
N GLN A 180 11.37 -11.24 -10.43
CA GLN A 180 10.67 -10.67 -9.28
C GLN A 180 11.50 -9.58 -8.58
N LEU A 181 12.79 -9.85 -8.31
CA LEU A 181 13.66 -8.90 -7.65
C LEU A 181 13.86 -7.61 -8.47
N LEU A 182 13.91 -7.73 -9.80
CA LEU A 182 14.02 -6.59 -10.69
C LEU A 182 12.73 -5.76 -10.71
N GLU A 183 11.57 -6.40 -10.63
CA GLU A 183 10.28 -5.72 -10.51
C GLU A 183 10.16 -4.99 -9.16
N ASP A 184 10.47 -5.68 -8.06
CA ASP A 184 10.51 -5.08 -6.72
C ASP A 184 11.45 -3.87 -6.67
N ALA A 185 12.64 -4.00 -7.25
CA ALA A 185 13.62 -2.90 -7.32
C ALA A 185 13.12 -1.69 -8.11
N ARG A 186 12.32 -1.90 -9.17
CA ARG A 186 11.70 -0.79 -9.92
C ARG A 186 10.63 -0.10 -9.09
N VAL A 187 9.75 -0.87 -8.45
CA VAL A 187 8.68 -0.31 -7.60
C VAL A 187 9.27 0.55 -6.49
N ILE A 188 10.30 0.04 -5.80
CA ILE A 188 11.00 0.79 -4.74
C ILE A 188 11.62 2.08 -5.29
N TYR A 189 12.26 2.01 -6.45
CA TYR A 189 12.88 3.19 -7.07
C TYR A 189 11.84 4.25 -7.46
N ASP A 190 10.72 3.84 -8.05
CA ASP A 190 9.64 4.76 -8.43
C ASP A 190 9.01 5.42 -7.20
N GLU A 191 8.82 4.66 -6.12
CA GLU A 191 8.38 5.19 -4.82
C GLU A 191 9.39 6.20 -4.26
N GLU A 192 10.68 5.89 -4.27
CA GLU A 192 11.74 6.81 -3.84
C GLU A 192 11.74 8.10 -4.66
N GLN A 193 11.59 8.00 -5.98
CA GLN A 193 11.53 9.15 -6.89
C GLN A 193 10.29 10.02 -6.64
N SER A 194 9.13 9.40 -6.38
CA SER A 194 7.90 10.11 -6.03
C SER A 194 8.05 10.88 -4.71
N LEU A 195 8.62 10.24 -3.67
CA LEU A 195 8.89 10.86 -2.38
C LEU A 195 9.89 12.01 -2.49
N GLN A 196 10.92 11.87 -3.32
CA GLN A 196 11.85 12.96 -3.60
C GLN A 196 11.16 14.14 -4.27
N SER A 197 10.31 13.87 -5.27
CA SER A 197 9.52 14.90 -5.96
C SER A 197 8.57 15.63 -5.00
N ASP A 198 7.88 14.89 -4.15
CA ASP A 198 6.99 15.43 -3.12
C ASP A 198 7.74 16.29 -2.11
N ARG A 199 8.92 15.86 -1.65
CA ARG A 199 9.77 16.66 -0.76
C ARG A 199 10.17 17.98 -1.40
N VAL A 200 10.60 17.97 -2.66
CA VAL A 200 10.95 19.20 -3.40
C VAL A 200 9.73 20.10 -3.54
N HIS A 201 8.56 19.54 -3.86
CA HIS A 201 7.31 20.29 -3.98
C HIS A 201 6.88 20.92 -2.64
N GLN A 202 6.92 20.16 -1.55
CA GLN A 202 6.64 20.67 -0.21
C GLN A 202 7.61 21.77 0.21
N GLN A 203 8.92 21.62 -0.08
CA GLN A 203 9.91 22.66 0.17
C GLN A 203 9.59 23.94 -0.59
N HIS A 204 9.16 23.82 -1.85
CA HIS A 204 8.72 24.97 -2.66
C HIS A 204 7.50 25.67 -2.05
N ILE A 205 6.46 24.93 -1.67
CA ILE A 205 5.27 25.48 -1.00
C ILE A 205 5.67 26.19 0.30
N CYS A 206 6.51 25.56 1.13
CA CYS A 206 6.98 26.15 2.38
C CYS A 206 7.75 27.46 2.15
N ALA A 207 8.56 27.53 1.10
CA ALA A 207 9.25 28.76 0.71
C ALA A 207 8.27 29.87 0.31
N GLN A 208 7.27 29.56 -0.52
CA GLN A 208 6.23 30.52 -0.92
C GLN A 208 5.41 31.01 0.28
N LEU A 209 5.00 30.11 1.18
CA LEU A 209 4.24 30.47 2.37
C LEU A 209 5.05 31.35 3.33
N ARG A 210 6.35 31.08 3.51
CA ARG A 210 7.23 31.94 4.30
C ARG A 210 7.30 33.35 3.73
N LEU A 211 7.43 33.48 2.41
CA LEU A 211 7.46 34.79 1.74
C LEU A 211 6.13 35.54 1.92
N LYS A 212 4.99 34.88 1.75
CA LYS A 212 3.67 35.48 2.03
C LYS A 212 3.51 35.88 3.49
N MET A 213 4.01 35.07 4.42
CA MET A 213 3.95 35.38 5.84
C MET A 213 4.81 36.59 6.19
N GLN A 214 5.98 36.75 5.57
CA GLN A 214 6.82 37.94 5.72
C GLN A 214 6.09 39.18 5.21
N GLN A 215 5.56 39.14 3.98
CA GLN A 215 4.77 40.24 3.42
C GLN A 215 3.57 40.62 4.30
N TRP A 216 2.85 39.62 4.84
CA TRP A 216 1.73 39.88 5.73
C TRP A 216 2.18 40.53 7.04
N ARG A 217 3.31 40.09 7.63
CA ARG A 217 3.86 40.71 8.85
C ARG A 217 4.25 42.17 8.61
N GLU A 218 4.91 42.46 7.50
CA GLU A 218 5.26 43.84 7.10
C GLU A 218 4.00 44.70 6.97
N GLN A 219 2.96 44.20 6.28
CA GLN A 219 1.68 44.90 6.16
C GLN A 219 1.00 45.12 7.52
N GLN A 220 1.03 44.13 8.42
CA GLN A 220 0.46 44.28 9.77
C GLN A 220 1.22 45.31 10.60
N GLU A 221 2.55 45.36 10.46
CA GLU A 221 3.38 46.35 11.13
C GLU A 221 3.09 47.77 10.62
N GLU A 222 2.96 47.96 9.30
CA GLU A 222 2.54 49.24 8.70
C GLU A 222 1.15 49.68 9.21
N VAL A 223 0.17 48.77 9.23
CA VAL A 223 -1.18 49.06 9.75
C VAL A 223 -1.11 49.45 11.23
N ALA A 224 -0.34 48.72 12.05
CA ALA A 224 -0.19 49.03 13.47
C ALA A 224 0.47 50.40 13.70
N GLN A 225 1.46 50.78 12.88
CA GLN A 225 2.07 52.11 12.93
C GLN A 225 1.06 53.21 12.58
N MET A 226 0.23 53.00 11.54
CA MET A 226 -0.81 53.95 11.15
C MET A 226 -1.89 54.09 12.23
N GLU A 227 -2.34 52.99 12.84
CA GLU A 227 -3.31 53.02 13.94
C GLU A 227 -2.76 53.72 15.19
N ALA A 228 -1.48 53.48 15.53
CA ALA A 228 -0.81 54.17 16.62
C ALA A 228 -0.75 55.69 16.38
N ALA A 229 -0.39 56.12 15.16
CA ALA A 229 -0.36 57.54 14.81
C ALA A 229 -1.75 58.20 14.91
N VAL A 230 -2.80 57.51 14.45
CA VAL A 230 -4.18 57.99 14.60
C VAL A 230 -4.59 58.05 16.08
N ALA A 231 -4.22 57.05 16.89
CA ALA A 231 -4.51 57.05 18.31
C ALA A 231 -3.79 58.19 19.05
N GLU A 232 -2.52 58.47 18.73
CA GLU A 232 -1.77 59.60 19.27
C GLU A 232 -2.44 60.94 18.92
N TYR A 233 -2.88 61.10 17.67
CA TYR A 233 -3.62 62.30 17.24
C TYR A 233 -4.89 62.52 18.06
N TRP A 234 -5.73 61.48 18.21
CA TRP A 234 -6.95 61.58 19.03
C TRP A 234 -6.66 61.83 20.50
N GLN A 235 -5.58 61.25 21.05
CA GLN A 235 -5.19 61.49 22.43
C GLN A 235 -4.74 62.95 22.64
N GLU A 236 -4.00 63.53 21.71
CA GLU A 236 -3.57 64.92 21.84
C GLU A 236 -4.76 65.87 21.69
N GLU A 237 -5.67 65.61 20.74
CA GLU A 237 -6.91 66.37 20.59
C GLU A 237 -7.78 66.30 21.86
N GLU A 238 -7.90 65.11 22.47
CA GLU A 238 -8.64 64.93 23.72
C GLU A 238 -7.98 65.68 24.89
N LYS A 239 -6.64 65.66 24.99
CA LYS A 239 -5.91 66.47 25.98
C LYS A 239 -6.09 67.96 25.75
N GLU A 240 -6.11 68.42 24.50
CA GLU A 240 -6.40 69.83 24.18
C GLU A 240 -7.83 70.21 24.56
N ARG A 241 -8.83 69.37 24.22
CA ARG A 241 -10.22 69.55 24.67
C ARG A 241 -10.30 69.66 26.19
N GLN A 242 -9.65 68.75 26.91
CA GLN A 242 -9.61 68.79 28.38
C GLN A 242 -8.95 70.07 28.91
N ARG A 243 -7.83 70.52 28.31
CA ARG A 243 -7.18 71.79 28.67
C ARG A 243 -8.08 73.00 28.42
N GLU A 244 -8.80 73.02 27.30
CA GLU A 244 -9.78 74.07 27.01
C GLU A 244 -10.95 74.07 27.99
N GLU A 245 -11.50 72.89 28.31
CA GLU A 245 -12.58 72.75 29.29
C GLU A 245 -12.13 73.22 30.67
N GLN A 246 -10.93 72.84 31.12
CA GLN A 246 -10.35 73.34 32.37
C GLN A 246 -10.19 74.86 32.37
N LYS A 247 -9.74 75.46 31.26
CA LYS A 247 -9.67 76.93 31.12
C LYS A 247 -11.05 77.58 31.19
N LYS A 248 -12.05 77.04 30.48
CA LYS A 248 -13.44 77.52 30.48
C LYS A 248 -14.07 77.39 31.87
N GLU A 249 -13.84 76.28 32.56
CA GLU A 249 -14.32 76.03 33.92
C GLU A 249 -13.67 77.00 34.92
N HIS A 250 -12.35 77.19 34.83
CA HIS A 250 -11.63 78.15 35.67
C HIS A 250 -12.16 79.57 35.47
N ALA A 251 -12.35 80.00 34.22
CA ALA A 251 -12.96 81.29 33.89
C ALA A 251 -14.40 81.42 34.42
N ARG A 252 -15.18 80.33 34.41
CA ARG A 252 -16.53 80.31 35.00
C ARG A 252 -16.48 80.45 36.51
N ARG A 253 -15.58 79.71 37.18
CA ARG A 253 -15.40 79.77 38.65
C ARG A 253 -14.90 81.14 39.10
N THR A 254 -14.01 81.79 38.34
CA THR A 254 -13.56 83.17 38.65
C THR A 254 -14.69 84.18 38.43
N ARG A 255 -15.46 84.08 37.34
CA ARG A 255 -16.67 84.90 37.13
C ARG A 255 -17.73 84.69 38.20
N GLN A 256 -17.97 83.45 38.62
CA GLN A 256 -18.86 83.14 39.74
C GLN A 256 -18.33 83.67 41.07
N LYS A 257 -17.03 83.54 41.33
CA LYS A 257 -16.38 84.11 42.53
C LYS A 257 -16.50 85.64 42.54
N GLN A 258 -16.31 86.30 41.39
CA GLN A 258 -16.52 87.74 41.21
C GLN A 258 -18.00 88.14 41.35
N GLN A 259 -18.94 87.34 40.83
CA GLN A 259 -20.37 87.54 41.05
C GLN A 259 -20.78 87.33 42.51
N CYS A 260 -20.26 86.32 43.21
CA CYS A 260 -20.51 86.11 44.64
C CYS A 260 -19.94 87.25 45.50
N VAL A 261 -18.88 87.92 45.04
CA VAL A 261 -18.31 89.11 45.69
C VAL A 261 -19.12 90.38 45.36
N ASN A 262 -19.64 90.54 44.13
CA ASN A 262 -20.43 91.70 43.71
C ASN A 262 -21.93 91.60 44.05
N THR A 263 -22.42 90.41 44.41
CA THR A 263 -23.81 90.18 44.83
C THR A 263 -23.86 89.83 46.32
N GLY A 264 -23.22 90.66 47.15
CA GLY A 264 -23.62 90.79 48.53
C GLY A 264 -24.91 91.60 48.57
N ASP A 265 -26.05 90.94 48.29
CA ASP A 265 -27.37 91.34 48.78
C ASP A 265 -28.42 90.27 48.45
N GLY A 266 -29.11 89.85 49.52
CA GLY A 266 -30.32 89.06 49.42
C GLY A 266 -31.44 89.85 48.74
N ILE A 267 -32.52 89.13 48.41
CA ILE A 267 -33.74 89.59 47.73
C ILE A 267 -33.70 89.47 46.20
N ASN A 268 -33.75 88.23 45.71
CA ASN A 268 -34.72 87.89 44.63
C ASN A 268 -34.96 86.38 44.42
N THR A 269 -34.90 85.61 45.51
CA THR A 269 -35.02 84.14 45.52
C THR A 269 -36.45 83.63 45.37
N SER A 270 -37.41 84.41 44.85
CA SER A 270 -38.80 83.95 44.66
C SER A 270 -39.32 84.13 43.23
N ARG A 271 -38.88 85.19 42.52
CA ARG A 271 -39.16 85.35 41.08
C ARG A 271 -38.26 84.47 40.20
N ASN A 272 -37.04 84.19 40.65
CA ASN A 272 -36.08 83.41 39.88
C ASN A 272 -36.47 81.92 39.80
N TRP A 273 -37.02 81.31 40.85
CA TRP A 273 -37.49 79.92 40.83
C TRP A 273 -38.70 79.68 39.91
N LYS A 274 -39.57 80.68 39.73
CA LYS A 274 -40.70 80.59 38.80
C LYS A 274 -40.25 80.65 37.33
N ARG A 275 -39.20 81.44 37.02
CA ARG A 275 -38.55 81.46 35.70
C ARG A 275 -37.72 80.19 35.47
N LEU A 276 -36.97 79.73 36.48
CA LEU A 276 -36.17 78.52 36.43
C LEU A 276 -37.04 77.25 36.28
N ARG A 277 -38.20 77.17 36.94
CA ARG A 277 -39.20 76.08 36.73
C ARG A 277 -39.87 76.12 35.36
N LYS A 278 -39.90 77.27 34.69
CA LYS A 278 -40.45 77.37 33.32
C LYS A 278 -39.38 76.90 32.33
N ILE A 279 -38.15 77.41 32.46
CA ILE A 279 -36.98 76.99 31.69
C ILE A 279 -36.67 75.50 31.88
N ASP A 280 -36.82 74.96 33.10
CA ASP A 280 -36.58 73.53 33.37
C ASP A 280 -37.69 72.65 32.79
N ARG A 281 -38.95 73.13 32.75
CA ARG A 281 -40.03 72.46 32.02
C ARG A 281 -39.82 72.50 30.51
N ASP A 282 -39.40 73.64 29.97
CA ASP A 282 -39.13 73.80 28.55
C ASP A 282 -37.93 72.92 28.14
N ARG A 283 -36.85 72.91 28.93
CA ARG A 283 -35.68 72.02 28.74
C ARG A 283 -36.00 70.54 28.90
N LYS A 284 -36.91 70.18 29.81
CA LYS A 284 -37.35 68.80 29.97
C LYS A 284 -38.20 68.37 28.78
N SER A 285 -39.08 69.24 28.29
CA SER A 285 -39.86 69.01 27.07
C SER A 285 -38.99 68.92 25.82
N GLU A 286 -37.92 69.73 25.73
CA GLU A 286 -36.94 69.63 24.64
C GLU A 286 -36.10 68.35 24.73
N ARG A 287 -35.65 67.96 25.92
CA ARG A 287 -34.96 66.68 26.15
C ARG A 287 -35.84 65.48 25.85
N GLU A 288 -37.14 65.55 26.16
CA GLU A 288 -38.11 64.52 25.81
C GLU A 288 -38.28 64.44 24.28
N ARG A 289 -38.42 65.58 23.58
CA ARG A 289 -38.48 65.60 22.10
C ARG A 289 -37.19 65.10 21.45
N GLU A 290 -36.02 65.42 22.00
CA GLU A 290 -34.74 64.90 21.51
C GLU A 290 -34.58 63.42 21.82
N SER A 291 -35.02 62.96 22.99
CA SER A 291 -35.07 61.54 23.34
C SER A 291 -36.00 60.79 22.38
N ASP A 292 -37.18 61.32 22.08
CA ASP A 292 -38.13 60.75 21.13
C ASP A 292 -37.54 60.71 19.71
N ARG A 293 -36.83 61.77 19.29
CA ARG A 293 -36.11 61.79 18.00
C ARG A 293 -34.97 60.76 17.96
N LEU A 294 -34.24 60.57 19.05
CA LEU A 294 -33.16 59.59 19.15
C LEU A 294 -33.71 58.15 19.20
N VAL A 295 -34.86 57.94 19.85
CA VAL A 295 -35.58 56.66 19.86
C VAL A 295 -36.07 56.36 18.44
N GLN A 296 -36.69 57.31 17.76
CA GLN A 296 -37.10 57.17 16.36
C GLN A 296 -35.90 56.90 15.43
N PHE A 297 -34.77 57.57 15.64
CA PHE A 297 -33.54 57.31 14.88
C PHE A 297 -32.99 55.90 15.12
N ARG A 298 -32.98 55.43 16.37
CA ARG A 298 -32.57 54.06 16.73
C ARG A 298 -33.53 53.02 16.18
N GLU A 299 -34.83 53.30 16.20
CA GLU A 299 -35.86 52.44 15.63
C GLU A 299 -35.70 52.33 14.10
N ASN A 300 -35.46 53.45 13.42
CA ASN A 300 -35.16 53.47 11.98
C ASN A 300 -33.87 52.72 11.65
N LEU A 301 -32.82 52.84 12.47
CA LEU A 301 -31.56 52.11 12.27
C LEU A 301 -31.76 50.60 12.45
N LEU A 302 -32.56 50.18 13.42
CA LEU A 302 -32.93 48.78 13.63
C LEU A 302 -33.77 48.24 12.47
N GLN A 303 -34.72 49.02 11.97
CA GLN A 303 -35.50 48.67 10.79
C GLN A 303 -34.62 48.54 9.55
N HIS A 304 -33.65 49.44 9.35
CA HIS A 304 -32.69 49.37 8.24
C HIS A 304 -31.81 48.11 8.34
N ARG A 305 -31.25 47.81 9.52
CA ARG A 305 -30.47 46.57 9.74
C ARG A 305 -31.31 45.31 9.50
N LYS A 306 -32.57 45.31 9.91
CA LYS A 306 -33.49 44.19 9.67
C LYS A 306 -33.78 44.02 8.17
N GLN A 307 -33.98 45.12 7.43
CA GLN A 307 -34.15 45.09 5.98
C GLN A 307 -32.88 44.61 5.25
N GLU A 308 -31.69 45.03 5.67
CA GLU A 308 -30.42 44.54 5.14
C GLU A 308 -30.23 43.04 5.38
N GLN A 309 -30.57 42.54 6.57
CA GLN A 309 -30.52 41.11 6.88
C GLN A 309 -31.49 40.32 6.01
N GLN A 310 -32.75 40.78 5.89
CA GLN A 310 -33.73 40.16 5.01
C GLN A 310 -33.31 40.20 3.54
N ALA A 311 -32.67 41.29 3.08
CA ALA A 311 -32.13 41.39 1.73
C ALA A 311 -30.99 40.39 1.49
N LYS A 312 -30.07 40.24 2.46
CA LYS A 312 -28.99 39.24 2.41
C LYS A 312 -29.53 37.81 2.41
N GLU A 313 -30.55 37.51 3.21
CA GLU A 313 -31.21 36.21 3.23
C GLU A 313 -31.89 35.91 1.90
N ARG A 314 -32.61 36.88 1.32
CA ARG A 314 -33.21 36.73 -0.02
C ARG A 314 -32.17 36.53 -1.11
N LEU A 315 -31.02 37.19 -1.01
CA LEU A 315 -29.93 37.03 -1.98
C LEU A 315 -29.31 35.64 -1.88
N LYS A 316 -29.07 35.13 -0.66
CA LYS A 316 -28.64 33.75 -0.43
C LYS A 316 -29.66 32.73 -0.96
N GLN A 317 -30.94 32.93 -0.71
CA GLN A 317 -32.00 32.06 -1.24
C GLN A 317 -31.96 32.01 -2.78
N ARG A 318 -31.76 33.14 -3.46
CA ARG A 318 -31.60 33.17 -4.92
C ARG A 318 -30.34 32.46 -5.39
N GLU A 319 -29.22 32.65 -4.71
CA GLU A 319 -27.97 31.94 -5.03
C GLU A 319 -28.12 30.42 -4.84
N ASP A 320 -28.83 30.00 -3.79
CA ASP A 320 -29.15 28.60 -3.52
C ASP A 320 -30.13 28.03 -4.57
N GLU A 321 -31.17 28.78 -4.95
CA GLU A 321 -32.10 28.42 -6.03
C GLU A 321 -31.36 28.27 -7.38
N GLU A 322 -30.53 29.24 -7.76
CA GLU A 322 -29.71 29.14 -8.98
C GLU A 322 -28.73 27.96 -8.93
N ARG A 323 -28.16 27.67 -7.74
CA ARG A 323 -27.29 26.51 -7.54
C ARG A 323 -28.09 25.22 -7.70
N GLU A 324 -29.29 25.14 -7.13
CA GLU A 324 -30.19 24.00 -7.29
C GLU A 324 -30.60 23.82 -8.74
N GLU A 325 -30.93 24.88 -9.47
CA GLU A 325 -31.23 24.84 -10.91
C GLU A 325 -30.03 24.34 -11.73
N ARG A 326 -28.81 24.83 -11.44
CA ARG A 326 -27.57 24.32 -12.07
C ARG A 326 -27.36 22.84 -11.76
N LEU A 327 -27.62 22.41 -10.53
CA LEU A 327 -27.55 21.00 -10.16
C LEU A 327 -28.64 20.18 -10.83
N GLN A 328 -29.86 20.70 -10.99
CA GLN A 328 -30.95 20.03 -11.70
C GLN A 328 -30.66 19.88 -13.18
N THR A 329 -30.09 20.90 -13.84
CA THR A 329 -29.68 20.77 -15.25
C THR A 329 -28.56 19.74 -15.41
N LEU A 330 -27.56 19.72 -14.52
CA LEU A 330 -26.53 18.67 -14.50
C LEU A 330 -27.13 17.29 -14.22
N ARG A 331 -28.07 17.19 -13.28
CA ARG A 331 -28.81 15.94 -13.02
C ARG A 331 -29.56 15.49 -14.26
N ASN A 332 -30.22 16.38 -14.99
CA ASN A 332 -30.94 16.03 -16.22
C ASN A 332 -30.00 15.65 -17.37
N GLN A 333 -28.79 16.23 -17.43
CA GLN A 333 -27.77 15.87 -18.43
C GLN A 333 -27.12 14.50 -18.13
N VAL A 334 -26.89 14.19 -16.85
CA VAL A 334 -26.23 12.96 -16.39
C VAL A 334 -27.25 11.87 -16.02
N ALA A 335 -28.55 12.18 -16.01
CA ALA A 335 -29.61 11.23 -15.71
C ALA A 335 -29.64 10.15 -16.79
N ILE A 336 -28.99 9.04 -16.49
CA ILE A 336 -29.14 7.79 -17.23
C ILE A 336 -30.55 7.30 -16.92
N VAL A 337 -31.45 7.44 -17.90
CA VAL A 337 -32.77 6.82 -17.86
C VAL A 337 -32.56 5.32 -18.05
N ALA A 338 -32.37 4.61 -16.95
CA ALA A 338 -32.38 3.15 -16.93
C ALA A 338 -33.80 2.68 -16.65
N ASP A 339 -34.28 1.72 -17.45
CA ASP A 339 -35.57 1.09 -17.19
C ASP A 339 -35.57 0.39 -15.82
N ALA A 340 -36.72 0.41 -15.15
CA ALA A 340 -36.86 -0.20 -13.83
C ALA A 340 -36.69 -1.72 -13.95
N ASP A 341 -35.49 -2.20 -13.61
CA ASP A 341 -35.16 -3.61 -13.52
C ASP A 341 -35.56 -4.15 -12.12
N PRO A 342 -36.66 -4.91 -12.01
CA PRO A 342 -37.14 -5.43 -10.73
C PRO A 342 -36.19 -6.46 -10.11
N GLU A 343 -35.37 -7.15 -10.91
CA GLU A 343 -34.38 -8.11 -10.40
C GLU A 343 -33.20 -7.37 -9.76
N ARG A 344 -32.75 -6.26 -10.34
CA ARG A 344 -31.73 -5.39 -9.73
C ARG A 344 -32.22 -4.72 -8.45
N MET A 345 -33.49 -4.32 -8.41
CA MET A 345 -34.11 -3.67 -7.25
C MET A 345 -34.26 -4.63 -6.05
N MET A 346 -34.56 -5.90 -6.31
CA MET A 346 -34.71 -6.94 -5.29
C MET A 346 -33.41 -7.69 -4.99
N GLY A 347 -32.40 -7.53 -5.83
CA GLY A 347 -31.09 -8.14 -5.69
C GLY A 347 -30.20 -7.43 -4.68
N HIS A 348 -29.34 -8.20 -4.00
CA HIS A 348 -28.32 -7.63 -3.14
C HIS A 348 -27.35 -6.74 -3.93
N THR A 349 -27.11 -5.53 -3.42
CA THR A 349 -26.13 -4.60 -3.98
C THR A 349 -24.73 -5.22 -3.94
N GLU A 350 -23.85 -4.81 -4.84
CA GLU A 350 -22.46 -5.29 -4.85
C GLU A 350 -21.75 -5.02 -3.52
N SER A 351 -22.10 -3.92 -2.84
CA SER A 351 -21.64 -3.62 -1.49
C SER A 351 -22.11 -4.65 -0.46
N TRP A 352 -23.35 -5.13 -0.55
CA TRP A 352 -23.90 -6.14 0.36
C TRP A 352 -23.35 -7.54 0.07
N ARG A 353 -23.12 -7.87 -1.21
CA ARG A 353 -22.43 -9.12 -1.60
C ARG A 353 -20.99 -9.13 -1.11
N THR A 354 -20.31 -7.98 -1.16
CA THR A 354 -18.95 -7.82 -0.63
C THR A 354 -18.92 -7.96 0.90
N HIS A 355 -19.99 -7.51 1.57
CA HIS A 355 -20.11 -7.61 3.03
C HIS A 355 -20.44 -9.04 3.53
N GLN A 356 -21.00 -9.90 2.67
CA GLN A 356 -21.24 -11.31 2.98
C GLN A 356 -20.02 -12.21 2.74
N GLN A 357 -18.95 -11.71 2.10
CA GLN A 357 -17.72 -12.47 1.92
C GLN A 357 -16.93 -12.46 3.24
N PRO A 358 -16.69 -13.62 3.89
CA PRO A 358 -15.97 -13.70 5.17
C PRO A 358 -14.46 -13.43 5.06
N ASP A 359 -13.93 -13.23 3.86
CA ASP A 359 -12.48 -13.21 3.59
C ASP A 359 -11.86 -11.81 3.47
N LYS A 360 -12.62 -10.72 3.71
CA LYS A 360 -12.06 -9.36 3.78
C LYS A 360 -12.06 -8.89 5.21
N GLU A 361 -10.86 -8.87 5.81
CA GLU A 361 -10.50 -8.27 7.10
C GLU A 361 -11.69 -7.67 7.84
N GLU A 362 -12.41 -8.51 8.57
CA GLU A 362 -13.52 -8.03 9.39
C GLU A 362 -13.00 -6.88 10.24
N PHE A 363 -13.60 -5.71 10.10
CA PHE A 363 -13.40 -4.60 11.03
C PHE A 363 -13.98 -5.05 12.37
N ILE A 364 -13.20 -5.83 13.12
CA ILE A 364 -13.56 -6.28 14.45
C ILE A 364 -13.57 -5.02 15.30
N LEU A 365 -14.76 -4.51 15.61
CA LEU A 365 -14.97 -3.42 16.56
C LEU A 365 -14.28 -3.80 17.89
N GLN A 366 -13.06 -3.30 18.09
CA GLN A 366 -12.23 -3.68 19.21
C GLN A 366 -12.81 -3.04 20.48
N ARG A 367 -13.15 -3.88 21.46
CA ARG A 367 -13.65 -3.42 22.75
C ARG A 367 -12.59 -2.55 23.46
N PRO A 368 -12.93 -1.33 23.92
CA PRO A 368 -11.99 -0.49 24.65
C PRO A 368 -11.65 -1.10 26.02
N LEU A 369 -10.38 -0.96 26.45
CA LEU A 369 -9.89 -1.50 27.72
C LEU A 369 -10.31 -0.67 28.95
N TYR A 370 -10.76 0.57 28.74
CA TYR A 370 -11.19 1.51 29.78
C TYR A 370 -12.36 2.37 29.27
N HIS A 371 -13.07 3.02 30.19
CA HIS A 371 -14.21 3.87 29.86
C HIS A 371 -13.77 5.27 29.42
N ILE A 372 -14.34 5.77 28.32
CA ILE A 372 -14.05 7.07 27.72
C ILE A 372 -15.30 7.95 27.81
N ASN A 373 -15.16 9.14 28.41
CA ASN A 373 -16.25 10.11 28.63
C ASN A 373 -16.10 11.37 27.75
N THR A 374 -15.76 11.18 26.47
CA THR A 374 -15.50 12.28 25.52
C THR A 374 -16.42 12.19 24.31
N TYR A 375 -16.75 13.33 23.71
CA TYR A 375 -17.76 13.42 22.64
C TYR A 375 -17.19 13.83 21.27
N THR A 376 -15.92 14.25 21.21
CA THR A 376 -15.27 14.67 19.96
C THR A 376 -13.94 13.93 19.76
N ASP A 377 -13.57 13.67 18.51
CA ASP A 377 -12.34 12.96 18.16
C ASP A 377 -11.09 13.65 18.72
N THR A 378 -11.09 14.98 18.71
CA THR A 378 -10.01 15.80 19.28
C THR A 378 -9.84 15.56 20.79
N GLN A 379 -10.93 15.31 21.52
CA GLN A 379 -10.88 15.01 22.94
C GLN A 379 -10.38 13.58 23.18
N ILE A 380 -10.77 12.63 22.33
CA ILE A 380 -10.31 11.23 22.41
C ILE A 380 -8.78 11.18 22.24
N VAL A 381 -8.26 11.78 21.17
CA VAL A 381 -6.80 11.75 20.88
C VAL A 381 -5.98 12.51 21.92
N SER A 382 -6.58 13.48 22.63
CA SER A 382 -5.90 14.21 23.70
C SER A 382 -5.68 13.40 24.98
N ASP A 383 -6.38 12.27 25.17
CA ASP A 383 -6.21 11.42 26.35
C ASP A 383 -4.92 10.57 26.22
N PRO A 384 -3.96 10.68 27.17
CA PRO A 384 -2.72 9.92 27.12
C PRO A 384 -2.95 8.40 27.13
N ARG A 385 -4.05 7.92 27.71
CA ARG A 385 -4.39 6.49 27.74
C ARG A 385 -4.62 5.90 26.35
N VAL A 386 -5.11 6.70 25.39
CA VAL A 386 -5.35 6.25 24.01
C VAL A 386 -4.02 5.89 23.34
N ARG A 387 -2.99 6.72 23.54
CA ARG A 387 -1.66 6.49 22.97
C ARG A 387 -0.99 5.25 23.57
N VAL A 388 -1.12 5.08 24.88
CA VAL A 388 -0.56 3.93 25.60
C VAL A 388 -1.28 2.64 25.21
N GLU A 389 -2.61 2.69 25.10
CA GLU A 389 -3.41 1.54 24.68
C GLU A 389 -3.09 1.11 23.25
N GLN A 390 -2.96 2.06 22.33
CA GLN A 390 -2.54 1.78 20.96
C GLN A 390 -1.14 1.15 20.91
N ALA A 391 -0.20 1.63 21.71
CA ALA A 391 1.13 1.03 21.81
C ALA A 391 1.08 -0.41 22.35
N LEU A 392 0.25 -0.67 23.36
CA LEU A 392 0.05 -2.01 23.93
C LEU A 392 -0.65 -2.97 22.94
N ARG A 393 -1.53 -2.47 22.08
CA ARG A 393 -2.14 -3.24 20.98
C ARG A 393 -1.13 -3.58 19.90
N ASN A 394 -0.33 -2.59 19.46
CA ASN A 394 0.74 -2.80 18.48
C ASN A 394 1.77 -3.83 18.97
N ALA A 395 2.02 -3.88 20.28
CA ALA A 395 2.89 -4.86 20.92
C ALA A 395 2.19 -6.21 21.23
N GLY A 396 0.89 -6.35 20.98
CA GLY A 396 0.11 -7.57 21.29
C GLY A 396 -0.16 -7.80 22.79
N LEU A 397 0.16 -6.86 23.68
CA LEU A 397 0.08 -7.00 25.15
C LEU A 397 -1.24 -6.52 25.77
N HIS A 398 -2.18 -6.07 24.95
CA HIS A 398 -3.46 -5.47 25.37
C HIS A 398 -4.35 -6.34 26.28
N GLN A 399 -4.21 -7.68 26.24
CA GLN A 399 -5.00 -8.60 27.06
C GLN A 399 -4.38 -8.89 28.44
N THR A 400 -3.15 -8.45 28.69
CA THR A 400 -2.45 -8.75 29.94
C THR A 400 -3.06 -8.02 31.14
N HIS A 401 -2.99 -8.63 32.32
CA HIS A 401 -3.38 -7.97 33.57
C HIS A 401 -2.56 -6.70 33.84
N TYR A 402 -1.29 -6.70 33.43
CA TYR A 402 -0.40 -5.56 33.53
C TYR A 402 -0.90 -4.36 32.70
N ALA A 403 -1.33 -4.58 31.45
CA ALA A 403 -1.90 -3.53 30.61
C ALA A 403 -3.15 -2.89 31.24
N ARG A 404 -4.02 -3.70 31.85
CA ARG A 404 -5.22 -3.21 32.54
C ARG A 404 -4.90 -2.40 33.80
N ALA A 405 -3.94 -2.87 34.60
CA ALA A 405 -3.48 -2.16 35.79
C ALA A 405 -2.84 -0.81 35.41
N LEU A 406 -1.94 -0.81 34.44
CA LEU A 406 -1.25 0.39 33.96
C LEU A 406 -2.23 1.45 33.41
N LEU A 407 -3.20 1.05 32.60
CA LEU A 407 -4.21 1.98 32.08
C LEU A 407 -5.16 2.52 33.17
N SER A 408 -5.31 1.80 34.28
CA SER A 408 -6.10 2.27 35.43
C SER A 408 -5.36 3.28 36.30
N GLU A 409 -4.02 3.23 36.34
CA GLU A 409 -3.17 4.16 37.09
C GLU A 409 -3.02 5.52 36.40
N ILE A 410 -3.15 5.56 35.06
CA ILE A 410 -3.03 6.81 34.29
C ILE A 410 -4.31 7.63 34.44
N PRO A 411 -4.26 8.85 35.00
CA PRO A 411 -5.43 9.71 35.11
C PRO A 411 -5.80 10.31 33.74
N PRO A 412 -7.10 10.51 33.43
CA PRO A 412 -7.51 11.29 32.27
C PRO A 412 -7.07 12.75 32.39
N LEU A 413 -6.83 13.41 31.25
CA LEU A 413 -6.43 14.82 31.20
C LEU A 413 -7.46 15.75 31.85
N LYS A 414 -8.74 15.37 31.81
CA LYS A 414 -9.83 16.03 32.53
C LYS A 414 -10.61 14.99 33.32
N PRO A 415 -10.86 15.20 34.61
CA PRO A 415 -11.73 14.31 35.36
C PRO A 415 -13.14 14.32 34.72
N PRO A 416 -13.86 13.18 34.80
CA PRO A 416 -15.25 13.14 34.40
C PRO A 416 -16.03 14.23 35.15
N ARG A 417 -17.03 14.82 34.49
CA ARG A 417 -17.87 15.82 35.13
C ARG A 417 -18.69 15.16 36.25
N ARG A 418 -19.00 15.91 37.30
CA ARG A 418 -19.65 15.39 38.52
C ARG A 418 -21.02 14.73 38.29
N ASP A 419 -21.71 15.13 37.24
CA ASP A 419 -22.97 14.57 36.74
C ASP A 419 -22.82 13.22 36.03
N THR A 420 -21.61 12.90 35.54
CA THR A 420 -21.28 11.60 34.90
C THR A 420 -20.77 10.55 35.88
N GLU A 421 -20.50 10.90 37.14
CA GLU A 421 -20.15 9.93 38.18
C GLU A 421 -21.42 9.24 38.71
N SER A 422 -21.65 7.98 38.32
CA SER A 422 -22.68 7.16 38.94
C SER A 422 -22.26 6.77 40.37
N THR A 423 -22.93 7.32 41.38
CA THR A 423 -22.74 6.94 42.79
C THR A 423 -23.29 5.54 43.12
N ALA A 424 -23.96 4.89 42.17
CA ALA A 424 -24.66 3.62 42.38
C ALA A 424 -23.75 2.39 42.65
N PHE A 425 -22.46 2.47 42.34
CA PHE A 425 -21.55 1.30 42.40
C PHE A 425 -20.23 1.53 43.16
N LYS A 426 -20.12 2.57 43.99
CA LYS A 426 -18.97 2.71 44.91
C LYS A 426 -19.26 1.87 46.17
N SER A 427 -18.79 0.62 46.20
CA SER A 427 -18.73 -0.25 47.40
C SER A 427 -17.41 -0.07 48.14
#